data_AF-A0A6B9FVR4-F1
#
_entry.id   AF-A0A6B9FVR4-F1
#
_cell.length_a   1.000
_cell.length_b   1.000
_cell.length_c   1.000
_cell.angle_alpha   90.00
_cell.angle_beta   90.00
_cell.angle_gamma   90.00
#
_symmetry.space_group_name_H-M   'P 1'
#
loop_
_entity.id
_entity.type
_entity.pdbx_description
1 polymer ?
#
loop_
_entity_poly.entity_id
_entity_poly.type
_entity_poly.pdbx_seq_one_letter_code
_entity_poly.pdbx_strand_id
1 'polypeptide(L)'
;MRWAVGISGRSKVYAADVTMIFPGAGRGRPRGRYVPDQVSVATETIMADMSGRSVTWRRGTKGQLHTRLCTLRLRSATTTVMPTL
;
A
#
# COMPACT_ATOMS: atom_id res chain seq x y z
N MET A 1 -12.30 13.72 -1.36
CA MET A 1 -12.94 12.61 -0.61
C MET A 1 -11.91 11.49 -0.41
N ARG A 2 -11.74 10.98 0.82
CA ARG A 2 -10.74 9.95 1.15
C ARG A 2 -11.47 8.69 1.58
N TRP A 3 -11.67 7.76 0.65
CA TRP A 3 -12.20 6.44 0.94
C TRP A 3 -11.14 5.63 1.68
N ALA A 4 -11.56 4.86 2.68
CA ALA A 4 -10.72 3.88 3.38
C ALA A 4 -11.18 2.49 2.92
N VAL A 5 -10.30 1.76 2.23
CA VAL A 5 -10.53 0.36 1.86
C VAL A 5 -9.80 -0.50 2.90
N GLY A 6 -10.48 -1.51 3.44
CA GLY A 6 -9.85 -2.52 4.28
C GLY A 6 -8.88 -3.36 3.43
N ILE A 7 -7.60 -3.01 3.44
CA ILE A 7 -6.55 -3.71 2.70
C ILE A 7 -6.03 -4.88 3.55
N SER A 8 -5.84 -6.04 2.93
CA SER A 8 -5.25 -7.19 3.62
C SER A 8 -3.76 -6.95 3.88
N GLY A 9 -3.23 -7.40 5.03
CA GLY A 9 -1.80 -7.26 5.35
C GLY A 9 -0.86 -7.87 4.29
N ARG A 10 -1.33 -8.92 3.58
CA ARG A 10 -0.60 -9.61 2.51
C ARG A 10 -0.62 -8.89 1.16
N SER A 11 -1.45 -7.87 1.01
CA SER A 11 -1.54 -7.10 -0.23
C SER A 11 -0.21 -6.39 -0.50
N LYS A 12 0.24 -6.45 -1.76
CA LYS A 12 1.43 -5.73 -2.23
C LYS A 12 1.07 -4.28 -2.53
N VAL A 13 1.84 -3.37 -1.98
CA VAL A 13 1.67 -1.93 -2.10
C VAL A 13 3.01 -1.26 -2.37
N TYR A 14 2.95 -0.10 -3.01
CA TYR A 14 4.06 0.82 -3.12
C TYR A 14 3.81 2.02 -2.21
N ALA A 15 4.89 2.70 -1.83
CA ALA A 15 4.81 3.99 -1.17
C ALA A 15 4.12 5.02 -2.10
N ALA A 16 3.53 6.08 -1.53
CA ALA A 16 2.74 7.03 -2.28
C ALA A 16 3.54 7.83 -3.32
N ASP A 17 4.85 7.93 -3.13
CA ASP A 17 5.86 8.63 -3.93
C ASP A 17 6.43 7.78 -5.07
N VAL A 18 5.99 6.53 -5.23
CA VAL A 18 6.48 5.65 -6.31
C VAL A 18 6.28 6.31 -7.68
N THR A 19 7.36 6.36 -8.44
CA THR A 19 7.38 6.90 -9.80
C THR A 19 7.51 5.77 -10.80
N MET A 20 6.72 5.84 -11.87
CA MET A 20 6.83 4.90 -12.97
C MET A 20 7.92 5.40 -13.91
N ILE A 21 9.10 4.79 -13.85
CA ILE A 21 10.22 5.13 -14.71
C ILE A 21 10.19 4.30 -15.99
N PHE A 22 10.49 4.94 -17.12
CA PHE A 22 10.81 4.20 -18.33
C PHE A 22 12.18 3.54 -18.10
N PRO A 23 12.28 2.20 -18.15
CA PRO A 23 13.57 1.55 -17.99
C PRO A 23 14.46 1.98 -19.17
N GLY A 24 15.62 2.57 -18.87
CA GLY A 24 16.60 2.93 -19.89
C GLY A 24 16.86 1.74 -20.81
N ALA A 25 16.84 1.96 -22.12
CA ALA A 25 16.93 0.89 -23.11
C ALA A 25 18.33 0.24 -23.05
N GLY A 26 18.47 -0.85 -22.29
CA GLY A 26 19.57 -1.79 -22.49
C GLY A 26 19.42 -2.46 -23.86
N ARG A 27 20.54 -2.85 -24.50
CA ARG A 27 20.56 -3.52 -25.82
C ARG A 27 19.49 -4.62 -25.88
N GLY A 28 18.53 -4.50 -26.81
CA GLY A 28 17.43 -5.45 -27.01
C GLY A 28 16.10 -4.77 -27.38
N ARG A 29 15.01 -5.55 -27.43
CA ARG A 29 13.65 -5.03 -27.68
C ARG A 29 13.28 -4.01 -26.59
N PRO A 30 12.85 -2.79 -26.95
CA PRO A 30 12.40 -1.80 -25.98
C PRO A 30 11.34 -2.40 -25.06
N ARG A 31 11.53 -2.27 -23.75
CA ARG A 31 10.54 -2.72 -22.77
C ARG A 31 9.29 -1.84 -22.93
N GLY A 32 8.19 -2.44 -23.35
CA GLY A 32 6.92 -1.72 -23.57
C GLY A 32 6.13 -1.38 -22.30
N ARG A 33 6.66 -1.69 -21.11
CA ARG A 33 5.98 -1.41 -19.83
C ARG A 33 6.87 -0.54 -18.95
N TYR A 34 6.28 0.50 -18.41
CA TYR A 34 6.87 1.28 -17.32
C TYR A 34 7.13 0.36 -16.12
N VAL A 35 8.25 0.58 -15.44
CA VAL A 35 8.65 -0.19 -14.25
C VAL A 35 8.59 0.75 -13.05
N PRO A 36 8.06 0.31 -11.90
CA PRO A 36 8.17 1.09 -10.68
C PRO A 36 9.64 1.26 -10.29
N ASP A 37 10.02 2.46 -9.89
CA ASP A 37 11.36 2.76 -9.35
C ASP A 37 11.63 2.10 -7.99
N GLN A 38 10.58 1.67 -7.28
CA GLN A 38 10.66 1.03 -5.98
C GLN A 38 10.08 -0.40 -5.98
N VAL A 39 10.60 -1.24 -5.07
CA VAL A 39 10.14 -2.62 -4.90
C VAL A 39 8.79 -2.64 -4.18
N SER A 40 7.89 -3.54 -4.59
CA SER A 40 6.61 -3.74 -3.89
C SER A 40 6.81 -4.35 -2.49
N VAL A 41 6.19 -3.75 -1.48
CA VAL A 41 6.28 -4.19 -0.07
C VAL A 41 4.92 -4.72 0.39
N ALA A 42 4.91 -5.64 1.36
CA ALA A 42 3.66 -6.09 1.97
C ALA A 42 3.07 -4.98 2.84
N THR A 43 1.74 -4.82 2.79
CA THR A 43 1.04 -3.78 3.56
C THR A 43 1.32 -3.89 5.06
N GLU A 44 1.36 -5.12 5.59
CA GLU A 44 1.65 -5.39 7.00
C GLU A 44 3.04 -4.90 7.42
N THR A 45 4.05 -5.05 6.57
CA THR A 45 5.42 -4.58 6.86
C THR A 45 5.44 -3.07 7.08
N ILE A 46 4.72 -2.31 6.25
CA ILE A 46 4.62 -0.86 6.37
C ILE A 46 3.79 -0.47 7.60
N MET A 47 2.72 -1.22 7.88
CA MET A 47 1.87 -0.95 9.04
C MET A 47 2.55 -1.28 10.37
N ALA A 48 3.44 -2.28 10.42
CA ALA A 48 4.17 -2.67 11.62
C ALA A 48 5.10 -1.55 12.11
N ASP A 49 5.75 -0.85 11.19
CA ASP A 49 6.66 0.26 11.48
C ASP A 49 5.91 1.55 11.88
N MET A 50 4.63 1.67 11.53
CA MET A 50 3.87 2.90 11.72
C MET A 50 3.35 3.10 13.16
N SER A 51 3.46 4.34 13.65
CA SER A 51 2.77 4.79 14.85
C SER A 51 1.26 5.00 14.61
N GLY A 52 0.44 4.06 15.05
CA GLY A 52 -1.02 4.18 15.03
C GLY A 52 -1.64 4.76 16.30
N ARG A 53 -2.91 5.12 16.21
CA ARG A 53 -3.77 5.46 17.35
C ARG A 53 -4.42 4.20 17.88
N SER A 54 -4.15 3.86 19.13
CA SER A 54 -4.88 2.80 19.82
C SER A 54 -6.30 3.25 20.09
N VAL A 55 -7.27 2.44 19.67
CA VAL A 55 -8.68 2.65 19.95
C VAL A 55 -9.16 1.45 20.75
N THR A 56 -9.75 1.74 21.90
CA THR A 56 -10.49 0.77 22.68
C THR A 56 -11.97 1.01 22.45
N TRP A 57 -12.70 -0.05 22.13
CA TRP A 57 -14.15 0.00 22.08
C TRP A 57 -14.74 -1.17 22.85
N ARG A 58 -16.06 -1.09 23.08
CA ARG A 58 -16.93 -1.98 23.89
C ARG A 58 -17.06 -1.55 25.36
N ARG A 59 -18.32 -1.50 25.80
CA ARG A 59 -18.73 -1.47 27.21
C ARG A 59 -19.61 -2.70 27.40
N GLY A 60 -19.04 -3.82 27.87
CA GLY A 60 -19.75 -5.10 28.00
C GLY A 60 -18.90 -6.14 28.75
N THR A 61 -19.49 -7.27 29.09
CA THR A 61 -18.93 -8.27 30.03
C THR A 61 -17.73 -9.07 29.48
N LYS A 62 -17.45 -8.97 28.18
CA LYS A 62 -16.40 -9.75 27.49
C LYS A 62 -15.05 -9.01 27.39
N GLY A 63 -14.85 -7.97 28.19
CA GLY A 63 -13.63 -7.15 28.18
C GLY A 63 -13.58 -6.11 27.05
N GLN A 64 -12.68 -5.14 27.20
CA GLN A 64 -12.44 -4.11 26.19
C GLN A 64 -11.69 -4.69 25.01
N LEU A 65 -12.12 -4.36 23.79
CA LEU A 65 -11.37 -4.73 22.60
C LEU A 65 -10.39 -3.62 22.26
N HIS A 66 -9.11 -3.97 22.21
CA HIS A 66 -8.03 -3.09 21.81
C HIS A 66 -7.72 -3.29 20.33
N THR A 67 -7.65 -2.21 19.58
CA THR A 67 -7.13 -2.22 18.21
C THR A 67 -6.20 -1.03 17.99
N ARG A 68 -5.36 -1.11 16.95
CA ARG A 68 -4.50 -0.02 16.52
C ARG A 68 -4.91 0.41 15.12
N LEU A 69 -5.28 1.67 14.97
CA LEU A 69 -5.65 2.26 13.68
C LEU A 69 -4.55 3.22 13.21
N CYS A 70 -4.11 3.01 11.96
CA CYS A 70 -3.10 3.81 11.29
C CYS A 70 -3.70 4.42 10.01
N THR A 71 -3.29 5.63 9.64
CA THR A 71 -3.69 6.25 8.37
C THR A 71 -2.47 6.49 7.50
N LEU A 72 -2.45 5.88 6.31
CA LEU A 72 -1.36 6.03 5.36
C LEU A 72 -1.92 6.20 3.94
N ARG A 73 -1.20 6.96 3.11
CA ARG A 73 -1.43 7.00 1.67
C ARG A 73 -0.51 5.97 1.01
N LEU A 74 -1.10 5.02 0.28
CA LEU A 74 -0.40 3.95 -0.40
C LEU A 74 -0.88 3.86 -1.84
N ARG A 75 -0.04 3.30 -2.71
CA ARG A 75 -0.41 2.96 -4.08
C ARG A 75 -0.54 1.44 -4.19
N SER A 76 -1.69 0.97 -4.64
CA SER A 76 -1.89 -0.48 -4.81
C SER A 76 -1.03 -1.01 -5.96
N ALA A 77 -0.38 -2.15 -5.76
CA ALA A 77 0.36 -2.84 -6.81
C ALA A 77 -0.53 -3.76 -7.67
N THR A 78 -1.85 -3.63 -7.58
CA THR A 78 -2.82 -4.48 -8.31
C THR A 78 -2.47 -4.55 -9.79
N THR A 79 -2.52 -5.76 -10.37
CA THR A 79 -2.34 -6.07 -11.80
C THR A 79 -3.46 -5.49 -12.70
N THR A 80 -3.99 -4.32 -12.37
CA THR A 80 -4.89 -3.57 -13.24
C THR A 80 -4.02 -2.55 -13.96
N VAL A 81 -3.81 -2.79 -15.26
CA VAL A 81 -3.31 -1.77 -16.20
C VAL A 81 -4.14 -0.49 -15.99
N MET A 82 -3.53 0.53 -15.42
CA MET A 82 -4.15 1.84 -15.30
C MET A 82 -4.14 2.51 -16.68
N PRO A 83 -5.26 3.12 -17.12
CA PRO A 83 -5.27 3.91 -18.33
C PRO A 83 -4.43 5.17 -18.08
N THR A 84 -3.47 5.41 -18.97
CA THR A 84 -2.73 6.67 -19.06
C THR A 84 -3.73 7.79 -19.35
N LEU A 85 -3.77 8.83 -18.50
CA LEU A 85 -4.27 10.15 -18.93
C LEU A 85 -3.17 10.84 -19.72
#